data_AF-A0A446ZPE0-F1
#
_entry.id   AF-A0A446ZPE0-F1
#
_cell.length_a   1.000
_cell.length_b   1.000
_cell.length_c   1.000
_cell.angle_alpha   90.00
_cell.angle_beta   90.00
_cell.angle_gamma   90.00
#
_symmetry.space_group_name_H-M   'P 1'
#
loop_
_entity.id
_entity.type
_entity.pdbx_description
1 polymer ?
#
loop_
_entity_poly.entity_id
_entity_poly.type
_entity_poly.pdbx_seq_one_letter_code
_entity_poly.pdbx_strand_id
1 'polypeptide(L)'
;MTMVHHSDEASSPDHLQRKLNNRHLQMIAIGGAIGTGLFMGSGKTISLAGPSILVIYMLIGGMFFFLMRALGELLLANLHYKSFVDMAYDLIGPGAGYYIGWTYWLGWVLVGIADLSAVINYLSFWLPEGTSFSPMQQAMISAGCVLFVLGLNLLTVKLFGEVEFWFALIKILAIIGLIGVGGYMILTHFQAPHGQVVSVSNVWSHGGLFPKGVSGFLAGFQIAVFAFIGVELIGTTAAETKDPEKNLPKAINAIPIRIILFYVLALFVVMSVTPWDHIRADKSPFVELFLNAGIPVSAIIMNLVVLSSVMSSMNSGVFSTSRMLFGLSKDGQAPSALGRLSKRAVPSNGLIFSCIFIMGGAVLQYFVPNTMEAFTLASSLCVILFISVWLLIMACYLRYRKLSPELHAKSTFKMPGGVLMAYVVIAFFLFTLVILALEPDTLKALYVSPLWLVVLGVSYYVFYKPRMKKLVQETFD
;
A
#
# COMPACT_ATOMS: atom_id res chain seq x y z
N MET A 1 5.38 14.37 46.17
CA MET A 1 6.21 13.50 45.31
C MET A 1 5.65 12.10 45.45
N THR A 2 4.63 11.79 44.66
CA THR A 2 3.79 10.61 44.84
C THR A 2 4.04 9.71 43.64
N MET A 3 4.80 8.63 43.84
CA MET A 3 5.10 7.66 42.80
C MET A 3 3.82 6.93 42.43
N VAL A 4 3.36 7.14 41.19
CA VAL A 4 2.32 6.31 40.57
C VAL A 4 2.98 5.00 40.19
N HIS A 5 2.61 3.93 40.90
CA HIS A 5 2.92 2.56 40.50
C HIS A 5 2.36 2.30 39.10
N HIS A 6 3.23 2.02 38.14
CA HIS A 6 2.87 1.31 36.92
C HIS A 6 2.47 -0.12 37.33
N SER A 7 1.17 -0.34 37.52
CA SER A 7 0.62 -1.70 37.53
C SER A 7 0.72 -2.25 36.10
N ASP A 8 1.59 -3.24 35.90
CA ASP A 8 1.56 -4.10 34.73
C ASP A 8 0.14 -4.68 34.57
N GLU A 9 -0.59 -4.23 33.55
CA GLU A 9 -1.82 -4.88 33.13
C GLU A 9 -1.49 -6.33 32.73
N ALA A 10 -1.89 -7.28 33.58
CA ALA A 10 -1.87 -8.69 33.26
C ALA A 10 -2.63 -8.90 31.94
N SER A 11 -1.92 -9.37 30.91
CA SER A 11 -2.44 -9.54 29.55
C SER A 11 -3.69 -10.43 29.53
N SER A 12 -4.87 -9.84 29.34
CA SER A 12 -6.10 -10.61 29.14
C SER A 12 -6.02 -11.41 27.83
N PRO A 13 -6.47 -12.68 27.80
CA PRO A 13 -6.36 -13.57 26.64
C PRO A 13 -7.13 -13.11 25.38
N ASP A 14 -7.94 -12.05 25.49
CA ASP A 14 -8.80 -11.52 24.43
C ASP A 14 -8.20 -10.34 23.63
N HIS A 15 -7.02 -9.86 23.99
CA HIS A 15 -6.41 -8.67 23.39
C HIS A 15 -5.10 -9.00 22.64
N LEU A 16 -4.87 -8.28 21.53
CA LEU A 16 -3.61 -8.37 20.78
C LEU A 16 -2.44 -7.93 21.68
N GLN A 17 -1.34 -8.68 21.65
CA GLN A 17 -0.17 -8.36 22.46
C GLN A 17 0.65 -7.24 21.81
N ARG A 18 0.97 -6.19 22.59
CA ARG A 18 1.83 -5.06 22.19
C ARG A 18 3.31 -5.46 22.13
N LYS A 19 3.68 -6.29 21.14
CA LYS A 19 5.05 -6.84 20.98
C LYS A 19 5.89 -6.15 19.89
N LEU A 20 5.36 -5.13 19.21
CA LEU A 20 6.09 -4.37 18.20
C LEU A 20 6.83 -3.19 18.85
N ASN A 21 8.15 -3.13 18.63
CA ASN A 21 8.96 -1.99 19.06
C ASN A 21 8.75 -0.79 18.12
N ASN A 22 9.07 0.42 18.60
CA ASN A 22 8.93 1.65 17.82
C ASN A 22 9.71 1.61 16.49
N ARG A 23 10.84 0.89 16.46
CA ARG A 23 11.60 0.63 15.22
C ARG A 23 10.82 -0.21 14.20
N HIS A 24 10.07 -1.22 14.66
CA HIS A 24 9.26 -2.07 13.78
C HIS A 24 8.12 -1.25 13.18
N LEU A 25 7.46 -0.42 13.99
CA LEU A 25 6.41 0.47 13.50
C LEU A 25 6.91 1.43 12.41
N GLN A 26 8.06 2.07 12.63
CA GLN A 26 8.65 2.97 11.63
C GLN A 26 9.02 2.23 10.35
N MET A 27 9.55 1.01 10.46
CA MET A 27 9.92 0.21 9.29
C MET A 27 8.73 -0.41 8.58
N ILE A 28 7.63 -0.74 9.27
CA ILE A 28 6.36 -1.10 8.65
C ILE A 28 5.80 0.09 7.88
N ALA A 29 5.85 1.29 8.47
CA ALA A 29 5.38 2.52 7.83
C ALA A 29 6.26 2.96 6.64
N ILE A 30 7.55 2.61 6.62
CA ILE A 30 8.44 2.85 5.49
C ILE A 30 8.31 1.73 4.45
N GLY A 31 8.29 0.48 4.90
CA GLY A 31 8.21 -0.72 4.07
C GLY A 31 6.89 -0.81 3.32
N GLY A 32 5.77 -0.48 3.97
CA GLY A 32 4.45 -0.39 3.34
C GLY A 32 4.32 0.79 2.37
N ALA A 33 5.12 1.85 2.56
CA ALA A 33 5.18 2.98 1.64
C ALA A 33 6.21 2.83 0.51
N ILE A 34 6.93 1.69 0.44
CA ILE A 34 7.87 1.36 -0.64
C ILE A 34 7.56 -0.08 -1.06
N GLY A 35 6.61 -0.21 -1.98
CA GLY A 35 6.06 -1.49 -2.42
C GLY A 35 6.34 -1.83 -3.87
N THR A 36 5.58 -2.80 -4.37
CA THR A 36 5.67 -3.31 -5.75
C THR A 36 5.38 -2.26 -6.81
N GLY A 37 4.48 -1.32 -6.52
CA GLY A 37 4.12 -0.24 -7.44
C GLY A 37 5.32 0.64 -7.84
N LEU A 38 6.27 0.90 -6.95
CA LEU A 38 7.46 1.70 -7.31
C LEU A 38 8.40 0.91 -8.24
N PHE A 39 8.76 -0.32 -7.88
CA PHE A 39 9.80 -1.04 -8.60
C PHE A 39 9.31 -1.69 -9.90
N MET A 40 8.12 -2.29 -9.89
CA MET A 40 7.53 -2.96 -11.06
C MET A 40 6.74 -1.98 -11.90
N GLY A 41 5.99 -1.12 -11.24
CA GLY A 41 5.13 -0.16 -11.91
C GLY A 41 5.91 0.93 -12.63
N SER A 42 7.11 1.30 -12.17
CA SER A 42 7.88 2.42 -12.74
C SER A 42 8.24 2.25 -14.22
N GLY A 43 8.67 1.07 -14.69
CA GLY A 43 8.99 0.86 -16.11
C GLY A 43 7.79 1.12 -17.01
N LYS A 44 6.66 0.47 -16.70
CA LYS A 44 5.39 0.70 -17.39
C LYS A 44 4.92 2.15 -17.27
N THR A 45 5.03 2.76 -16.09
CA THR A 45 4.56 4.14 -15.87
C THR A 45 5.40 5.16 -16.62
N ILE A 46 6.72 4.99 -16.66
CA ILE A 46 7.63 5.82 -17.47
C ILE A 46 7.30 5.65 -18.96
N SER A 47 7.02 4.44 -19.43
CA SER A 47 6.66 4.21 -20.84
C SER A 47 5.37 4.95 -21.25
N LEU A 48 4.44 5.12 -20.31
CA LEU A 48 3.14 5.78 -20.53
C LEU A 48 3.23 7.31 -20.36
N ALA A 49 3.85 7.79 -19.29
CA ALA A 49 3.86 9.19 -18.89
C ALA A 49 5.15 9.94 -19.28
N GLY A 50 6.23 9.21 -19.56
CA GLY A 50 7.57 9.79 -19.67
C GLY A 50 7.99 10.48 -18.38
N PRO A 51 8.80 11.56 -18.47
CA PRO A 51 9.30 12.33 -17.32
C PRO A 51 8.21 12.99 -16.48
N SER A 52 7.01 13.16 -17.02
CA SER A 52 5.87 13.74 -16.29
C SER A 52 5.46 12.91 -15.07
N ILE A 53 5.91 11.65 -14.97
CA ILE A 53 5.76 10.79 -13.79
C ILE A 53 6.32 11.44 -12.51
N LEU A 54 7.35 12.28 -12.61
CA LEU A 54 7.88 13.02 -11.45
C LEU A 54 6.82 13.95 -10.88
N VAL A 55 6.08 14.64 -11.75
CA VAL A 55 4.97 15.53 -11.38
C VAL A 55 3.80 14.73 -10.82
N ILE A 56 3.46 13.59 -11.43
CA ILE A 56 2.42 12.68 -10.95
C ILE A 56 2.72 12.23 -9.51
N TYR A 57 3.94 11.75 -9.24
CA TYR A 57 4.35 11.32 -7.90
C TYR A 57 4.32 12.45 -6.87
N MET A 58 4.78 13.66 -7.23
CA MET A 58 4.69 14.83 -6.35
C MET A 58 3.23 15.20 -6.03
N LEU A 59 2.36 15.17 -7.03
CA LEU A 59 0.96 15.53 -6.88
C LEU A 59 0.21 14.50 -6.02
N ILE A 60 0.30 13.21 -6.36
CA ILE A 60 -0.30 12.13 -5.57
C ILE A 60 0.25 12.17 -4.14
N GLY A 61 1.57 12.25 -4.00
CA GLY A 61 2.22 12.28 -2.70
C GLY A 61 1.81 13.46 -1.83
N GLY A 62 1.61 14.64 -2.43
CA GLY A 62 1.04 15.80 -1.74
C GLY A 62 -0.39 15.54 -1.24
N MET A 63 -1.24 14.95 -2.08
CA MET A 63 -2.62 14.60 -1.70
C MET A 63 -2.66 13.54 -0.60
N PHE A 64 -1.79 12.55 -0.63
CA PHE A 64 -1.65 11.56 0.43
C PHE A 64 -1.13 12.15 1.74
N PHE A 65 -0.19 13.11 1.68
CA PHE A 65 0.22 13.83 2.89
C PHE A 65 -0.98 14.52 3.55
N PHE A 66 -1.82 15.19 2.75
CA PHE A 66 -3.04 15.84 3.26
C PHE A 66 -4.06 14.83 3.82
N LEU A 67 -4.32 13.73 3.11
CA LEU A 67 -5.14 12.62 3.62
C LEU A 67 -4.63 12.13 4.98
N MET A 68 -3.32 11.91 5.11
CA MET A 68 -2.71 11.44 6.34
C MET A 68 -2.72 12.48 7.45
N ARG A 69 -2.63 13.77 7.14
CA ARG A 69 -2.85 14.85 8.12
C ARG A 69 -4.28 14.83 8.67
N ALA A 70 -5.28 14.65 7.81
CA ALA A 70 -6.67 14.53 8.23
C ALA A 70 -6.91 13.30 9.10
N LEU A 71 -6.37 12.13 8.68
CA LEU A 71 -6.45 10.89 9.45
C LEU A 71 -5.74 10.98 10.80
N GLY A 72 -4.53 11.54 10.84
CA GLY A 72 -3.78 11.72 12.07
C GLY A 72 -4.46 12.68 13.04
N GLU A 73 -5.09 13.75 12.54
CA GLU A 73 -5.88 14.66 13.36
C GLU A 73 -7.07 13.93 14.03
N LEU A 74 -7.80 13.11 13.27
CA LEU A 74 -8.91 12.30 13.78
C LEU A 74 -8.48 11.31 14.86
N LEU A 75 -7.40 10.56 14.59
CA LEU A 75 -6.89 9.55 15.51
C LEU A 75 -6.36 10.17 16.82
N LEU A 76 -5.80 11.38 16.76
CA LEU A 76 -5.37 12.11 17.95
C LEU A 76 -6.53 12.79 18.69
N ALA A 77 -7.64 13.07 18.01
CA ALA A 77 -8.83 13.62 18.65
C ALA A 77 -9.55 12.59 19.53
N ASN A 78 -9.43 11.30 19.22
CA ASN A 78 -9.95 10.21 20.05
C ASN A 78 -9.03 8.98 20.00
N LEU A 79 -8.20 8.83 21.04
CA LEU A 79 -7.25 7.72 21.17
C LEU A 79 -7.91 6.35 21.41
N HIS A 80 -9.24 6.29 21.59
CA HIS A 80 -9.97 5.02 21.64
C HIS A 80 -10.17 4.40 20.25
N TYR A 81 -10.05 5.18 19.17
CA TYR A 81 -10.07 4.63 17.82
C TYR A 81 -8.85 3.74 17.60
N LYS A 82 -9.10 2.44 17.35
CA LYS A 82 -8.05 1.49 17.04
C LYS A 82 -7.69 1.50 15.56
N SER A 83 -8.61 1.96 14.71
CA SER A 83 -8.43 2.08 13.28
C SER A 83 -9.35 3.15 12.68
N PHE A 84 -9.15 3.45 11.40
CA PHE A 84 -10.11 4.28 10.65
C PHE A 84 -11.48 3.59 10.44
N VAL A 85 -11.63 2.31 10.76
CA VAL A 85 -12.94 1.63 10.75
C VAL A 85 -13.77 2.12 11.93
N ASP A 86 -13.17 2.18 13.11
CA ASP A 86 -13.78 2.64 14.35
C ASP A 86 -14.27 4.09 14.20
N MET A 87 -13.44 4.95 13.58
CA MET A 87 -13.83 6.34 13.31
C MET A 87 -15.00 6.42 12.33
N ALA A 88 -15.06 5.56 11.30
CA ALA A 88 -16.16 5.56 10.34
C ALA A 88 -17.44 5.03 10.97
N TYR A 89 -17.32 4.02 11.83
CA TYR A 89 -18.42 3.50 12.64
C TYR A 89 -19.00 4.58 13.55
N ASP A 90 -18.15 5.29 14.30
CA ASP A 90 -18.56 6.30 15.26
C ASP A 90 -19.07 7.58 14.59
N LEU A 91 -18.30 8.12 13.65
CA LEU A 91 -18.62 9.41 13.04
C LEU A 91 -19.75 9.29 12.02
N ILE A 92 -19.78 8.27 11.17
CA ILE A 92 -20.77 8.16 10.09
C ILE A 92 -21.87 7.16 10.44
N GLY A 93 -21.50 5.97 10.94
CA GLY A 93 -22.43 4.96 11.43
C GLY A 93 -22.00 3.52 11.12
N PRO A 94 -22.75 2.52 11.64
CA PRO A 94 -22.37 1.11 11.54
C PRO A 94 -22.18 0.58 10.12
N GLY A 95 -22.99 1.05 9.17
CA GLY A 95 -22.85 0.68 7.75
C GLY A 95 -21.54 1.19 7.13
N ALA A 96 -21.07 2.37 7.54
CA ALA A 96 -19.81 2.92 7.07
C ALA A 96 -18.61 2.14 7.60
N GLY A 97 -18.64 1.77 8.90
CA GLY A 97 -17.66 0.86 9.50
C GLY A 97 -17.60 -0.50 8.79
N TYR A 98 -18.76 -1.10 8.52
CA TYR A 98 -18.83 -2.37 7.80
C TYR A 98 -18.24 -2.27 6.39
N TYR A 99 -18.63 -1.22 5.65
CA TYR A 99 -18.16 -0.97 4.29
C TYR A 99 -16.65 -0.79 4.24
N ILE A 100 -16.09 0.13 5.04
CA ILE A 100 -14.68 0.47 4.98
C ILE A 100 -13.79 -0.69 5.44
N GLY A 101 -14.20 -1.43 6.47
CA GLY A 101 -13.41 -2.55 6.97
C GLY A 101 -13.32 -3.70 5.97
N TRP A 102 -14.45 -4.15 5.41
CA TRP A 102 -14.45 -5.23 4.42
C TRP A 102 -13.84 -4.78 3.08
N THR A 103 -14.05 -3.54 2.66
CA THR A 103 -13.44 -2.99 1.44
C THR A 103 -11.92 -2.90 1.57
N TYR A 104 -11.42 -2.44 2.72
CA TYR A 104 -9.99 -2.41 3.00
C TYR A 104 -9.39 -3.83 3.05
N TRP A 105 -10.10 -4.78 3.67
CA TRP A 105 -9.70 -6.19 3.67
C TRP A 105 -9.58 -6.73 2.24
N LEU A 106 -10.59 -6.55 1.39
CA LEU A 106 -10.55 -7.02 0.00
C LEU A 106 -9.46 -6.30 -0.79
N GLY A 107 -9.28 -4.99 -0.56
CA GLY A 107 -8.21 -4.21 -1.17
C GLY A 107 -6.84 -4.86 -0.96
N TRP A 108 -6.49 -5.22 0.28
CA TRP A 108 -5.24 -5.90 0.59
C TRP A 108 -5.15 -7.34 0.06
N VAL A 109 -6.27 -8.06 -0.05
CA VAL A 109 -6.30 -9.35 -0.75
C VAL A 109 -5.92 -9.14 -2.23
N LEU A 110 -6.47 -8.12 -2.89
CA LEU A 110 -6.14 -7.80 -4.28
C LEU A 110 -4.69 -7.32 -4.45
N VAL A 111 -4.13 -6.56 -3.49
CA VAL A 111 -2.69 -6.25 -3.46
C VAL A 111 -1.88 -7.54 -3.44
N GLY A 112 -2.24 -8.49 -2.57
CA GLY A 112 -1.58 -9.79 -2.51
C GLY A 112 -1.61 -10.54 -3.84
N ILE A 113 -2.74 -10.50 -4.56
CA ILE A 113 -2.88 -11.12 -5.90
C ILE A 113 -2.02 -10.40 -6.94
N ALA A 114 -1.98 -9.07 -6.93
CA ALA A 114 -1.10 -8.29 -7.80
C ALA A 114 0.37 -8.63 -7.51
N ASP A 115 0.75 -8.72 -6.23
CA ASP A 115 2.10 -9.05 -5.81
C ASP A 115 2.55 -10.45 -6.26
N LEU A 116 1.66 -11.44 -6.32
CA LEU A 116 1.97 -12.76 -6.92
C LEU A 116 2.43 -12.64 -8.37
N SER A 117 1.73 -11.81 -9.14
CA SER A 117 2.10 -11.51 -10.53
C SER A 117 3.45 -10.81 -10.61
N ALA A 118 3.74 -9.91 -9.66
CA ALA A 118 5.05 -9.26 -9.58
C ALA A 118 6.17 -10.27 -9.30
N VAL A 119 6.00 -11.18 -8.33
CA VAL A 119 6.99 -12.23 -8.04
C VAL A 119 7.31 -13.05 -9.28
N ILE A 120 6.29 -13.51 -10.02
CA ILE A 120 6.48 -14.31 -11.24
C ILE A 120 7.27 -13.53 -12.30
N ASN A 121 6.93 -12.25 -12.51
CA ASN A 121 7.62 -11.41 -13.49
C ASN A 121 9.11 -11.23 -13.14
N TYR A 122 9.43 -10.96 -11.88
CA TYR A 122 10.83 -10.81 -11.44
C TYR A 122 11.60 -12.13 -11.44
N LEU A 123 10.98 -13.24 -11.04
CA LEU A 123 11.62 -14.57 -11.12
C LEU A 123 11.94 -14.98 -12.56
N SER A 124 11.24 -14.40 -13.54
CA SER A 124 11.52 -14.65 -14.96
C SER A 124 12.86 -14.07 -15.41
N PHE A 125 13.51 -13.21 -14.60
CA PHE A 125 14.87 -12.73 -14.86
C PHE A 125 15.91 -13.87 -14.93
N TRP A 126 15.71 -14.94 -14.15
CA TRP A 126 16.63 -16.09 -14.14
C TRP A 126 16.31 -17.14 -15.21
N LEU A 127 15.25 -16.92 -16.00
CA LEU A 127 14.92 -17.78 -17.12
C LEU A 127 15.70 -17.37 -18.37
N PRO A 128 16.01 -18.33 -19.27
CA PRO A 128 16.54 -18.00 -20.59
C PRO A 128 15.64 -17.02 -21.35
N GLU A 129 16.23 -16.12 -22.13
CA GLU A 129 15.46 -15.17 -22.95
C GLU A 129 14.48 -15.91 -23.88
N GLY A 130 13.26 -15.38 -24.00
CA GLY A 130 12.19 -15.99 -24.78
C GLY A 130 11.45 -17.14 -24.08
N THR A 131 11.83 -17.51 -22.86
CA THR A 131 11.10 -18.51 -22.07
C THR A 131 10.26 -17.86 -20.98
N SER A 132 9.13 -18.47 -20.65
CA SER A 132 8.23 -18.05 -19.57
C SER A 132 7.83 -19.25 -18.72
N PHE A 133 7.57 -19.03 -17.45
CA PHE A 133 7.03 -20.08 -16.58
C PHE A 133 5.72 -20.63 -17.14
N SER A 134 5.56 -21.95 -17.14
CA SER A 134 4.28 -22.57 -17.47
C SER A 134 3.20 -22.16 -16.46
N PRO A 135 1.90 -22.18 -16.84
CA PRO A 135 0.82 -21.84 -15.91
C PRO A 135 0.87 -22.64 -14.60
N MET A 136 1.28 -23.91 -14.65
CA MET A 136 1.47 -24.74 -13.46
C MET A 136 2.63 -24.24 -12.58
N GLN A 137 3.77 -23.88 -13.17
CA GLN A 137 4.90 -23.31 -12.42
C GLN A 137 4.53 -21.98 -11.76
N GLN A 138 3.80 -21.11 -12.47
CA GLN A 138 3.32 -19.84 -11.93
C GLN A 138 2.39 -20.05 -10.72
N ALA A 139 1.45 -20.99 -10.81
CA ALA A 139 0.57 -21.34 -9.71
C ALA A 139 1.33 -21.92 -8.51
N MET A 140 2.33 -22.78 -8.75
CA MET A 140 3.17 -23.36 -7.69
C MET A 140 4.03 -22.31 -6.97
N ILE A 141 4.66 -21.40 -7.73
CA ILE A 141 5.41 -20.26 -7.18
C ILE A 141 4.48 -19.42 -6.31
N SER A 142 3.31 -19.09 -6.84
CA SER A 142 2.33 -18.25 -6.14
C SER A 142 1.84 -18.90 -4.85
N ALA A 143 1.49 -20.19 -4.89
CA ALA A 143 1.12 -20.94 -3.71
C ALA A 143 2.26 -21.00 -2.68
N GLY A 144 3.49 -21.21 -3.13
CA GLY A 144 4.70 -21.16 -2.29
C GLY A 144 4.85 -19.82 -1.56
N CYS A 145 4.67 -18.70 -2.27
CA CYS A 145 4.72 -17.36 -1.68
C CYS A 145 3.63 -17.16 -0.62
N VAL A 146 2.38 -17.53 -0.92
CA VAL A 146 1.26 -17.40 0.03
C VAL A 146 1.51 -18.26 1.28
N LEU A 147 1.93 -19.52 1.10
CA LEU A 147 2.22 -20.43 2.22
C LEU A 147 3.40 -19.94 3.07
N PHE A 148 4.43 -19.39 2.42
CA PHE A 148 5.58 -18.80 3.12
C PHE A 148 5.15 -17.62 4.01
N VAL A 149 4.41 -16.66 3.46
CA VAL A 149 3.91 -15.49 4.21
C VAL A 149 2.93 -15.91 5.31
N LEU A 150 2.05 -16.87 5.04
CA LEU A 150 1.16 -17.46 6.03
C LEU A 150 1.96 -18.07 7.20
N GLY A 151 3.01 -18.84 6.89
CA GLY A 151 3.90 -19.43 7.89
C GLY A 151 4.56 -18.37 8.76
N LEU A 152 5.15 -17.33 8.15
CA LEU A 152 5.78 -16.22 8.88
C LEU A 152 4.80 -15.54 9.85
N ASN A 153 3.57 -15.28 9.41
CA ASN A 153 2.56 -14.59 10.20
C ASN A 153 1.93 -15.48 11.29
N LEU A 154 1.86 -16.80 11.09
CA LEU A 154 1.40 -17.75 12.11
C LEU A 154 2.44 -17.95 13.22
N LEU A 155 3.73 -17.75 12.92
CA LEU A 155 4.80 -18.05 13.87
C LEU A 155 4.78 -17.08 15.06
N THR A 156 5.07 -15.79 14.86
CA THR A 156 4.94 -14.75 15.89
C THR A 156 4.84 -13.36 15.26
N VAL A 157 4.14 -12.43 15.93
CA VAL A 157 4.12 -10.99 15.56
C VAL A 157 5.52 -10.35 15.60
N LYS A 158 6.42 -10.86 16.45
CA LYS A 158 7.81 -10.38 16.52
C LYS A 158 8.61 -10.77 15.28
N LEU A 159 8.46 -12.01 14.80
CA LEU A 159 9.12 -12.48 13.58
C LEU A 159 8.69 -11.64 12.38
N PHE A 160 7.40 -11.33 12.27
CA PHE A 160 6.88 -10.38 11.28
C PHE A 160 7.64 -9.04 11.33
N GLY A 161 7.72 -8.41 12.50
CA GLY A 161 8.36 -7.09 12.64
C GLY A 161 9.87 -7.09 12.35
N GLU A 162 10.58 -8.18 12.68
CA GLU A 162 12.01 -8.33 12.35
C GLU A 162 12.22 -8.57 10.85
N VAL A 163 11.42 -9.43 10.22
CA VAL A 163 11.48 -9.66 8.76
C VAL A 163 11.21 -8.36 8.01
N GLU A 164 10.18 -7.62 8.43
CA GLU A 164 9.83 -6.35 7.81
C GLU A 164 10.93 -5.29 7.99
N PHE A 165 11.59 -5.27 9.16
CA PHE A 165 12.75 -4.43 9.39
C PHE A 165 13.86 -4.70 8.36
N TRP A 166 14.21 -5.97 8.15
CA TRP A 166 15.25 -6.34 7.19
C TRP A 166 14.85 -6.04 5.74
N PHE A 167 13.62 -6.35 5.35
CA PHE A 167 13.13 -6.03 4.00
C PHE A 167 13.11 -4.53 3.74
N ALA A 168 12.64 -3.72 4.68
CA ALA A 168 12.66 -2.26 4.53
C ALA A 168 14.10 -1.71 4.50
N LEU A 169 15.04 -2.28 5.27
CA LEU A 169 16.43 -1.88 5.23
C LEU A 169 17.08 -2.15 3.86
N ILE A 170 16.87 -3.35 3.30
CA ILE A 170 17.37 -3.73 1.97
C ILE A 170 16.88 -2.74 0.91
N LYS A 171 15.59 -2.38 0.94
CA LYS A 171 14.98 -1.40 0.01
C LYS A 171 15.63 -0.02 0.13
N ILE A 172 15.78 0.49 1.34
CA ILE A 172 16.37 1.82 1.58
C ILE A 172 17.81 1.87 1.09
N LEU A 173 18.62 0.85 1.42
CA LEU A 173 20.01 0.77 0.99
C LEU A 173 20.13 0.68 -0.53
N ALA A 174 19.24 -0.07 -1.18
CA ALA A 174 19.23 -0.17 -2.64
C ALA A 174 18.90 1.18 -3.32
N ILE A 175 17.92 1.92 -2.81
CA ILE A 175 17.58 3.24 -3.36
C ILE A 175 18.71 4.25 -3.12
N ILE A 176 19.30 4.28 -1.93
CA ILE A 176 20.45 5.15 -1.64
C ILE A 176 21.64 4.78 -2.54
N GLY A 177 21.92 3.48 -2.71
CA GLY A 177 22.96 2.99 -3.60
C GLY A 177 22.72 3.41 -5.06
N LEU A 178 21.48 3.28 -5.53
CA LEU A 178 21.08 3.73 -6.87
C LEU A 178 21.31 5.24 -7.05
N ILE A 179 20.88 6.05 -6.09
CA ILE A 179 21.04 7.51 -6.15
C ILE A 179 22.53 7.86 -6.15
N GLY A 180 23.34 7.19 -5.32
CA GLY A 180 24.78 7.40 -5.27
C GLY A 180 25.48 7.03 -6.57
N VAL A 181 25.21 5.84 -7.12
CA VAL A 181 25.81 5.36 -8.38
C VAL A 181 25.36 6.22 -9.56
N GLY A 182 24.06 6.47 -9.70
CA GLY A 182 23.56 7.33 -10.78
C GLY A 182 24.06 8.77 -10.65
N GLY A 183 24.15 9.31 -9.43
CA GLY A 183 24.77 10.62 -9.17
C GLY A 183 26.24 10.66 -9.61
N TYR A 184 27.02 9.62 -9.31
CA TYR A 184 28.40 9.50 -9.79
C TYR A 184 28.49 9.46 -11.31
N MET A 185 27.61 8.68 -11.98
CA MET A 185 27.55 8.61 -13.45
C MET A 185 27.23 9.97 -14.09
N ILE A 186 26.33 10.74 -13.46
CA ILE A 186 25.99 12.11 -13.88
C ILE A 186 27.20 13.05 -13.74
N LEU A 187 27.90 13.01 -12.59
CA LEU A 187 29.05 13.88 -12.34
C LEU A 187 30.26 13.57 -13.22
N THR A 188 30.40 12.32 -13.65
CA THR A 188 31.52 11.85 -14.50
C THR A 188 31.22 11.85 -15.99
N HIS A 189 30.00 12.25 -16.39
CA HIS A 189 29.53 12.14 -17.78
C HIS A 189 29.75 10.75 -18.38
N PHE A 190 29.42 9.73 -17.58
CA PHE A 190 29.61 8.34 -17.97
C PHE A 190 28.94 8.04 -19.32
N GLN A 191 29.63 7.32 -20.19
CA GLN A 191 29.08 6.85 -21.46
C GLN A 191 28.49 5.46 -21.25
N ALA A 192 27.18 5.36 -21.38
CA ALA A 192 26.51 4.07 -21.35
C ALA A 192 26.96 3.18 -22.52
N PRO A 193 26.88 1.84 -22.39
CA PRO A 193 27.27 0.90 -23.45
C PRO A 193 26.63 1.15 -24.82
N HIS A 194 25.47 1.82 -24.86
CA HIS A 194 24.76 2.20 -26.07
C HIS A 194 25.14 3.59 -26.64
N GLY A 195 26.25 4.18 -26.17
CA GLY A 195 26.79 5.45 -26.68
C GLY A 195 26.08 6.72 -26.16
N GLN A 196 25.07 6.58 -25.31
CA GLN A 196 24.41 7.71 -24.67
C GLN A 196 25.24 8.24 -23.51
N VAL A 197 25.45 9.55 -23.50
CA VAL A 197 26.11 10.25 -22.41
C VAL A 197 25.08 10.49 -21.30
N VAL A 198 25.39 10.03 -20.10
CA VAL A 198 24.59 10.31 -18.91
C VAL A 198 24.57 11.82 -18.67
N SER A 199 23.37 12.38 -18.57
CA SER A 199 23.17 13.81 -18.34
C SER A 199 21.85 14.05 -17.64
N VAL A 200 21.82 15.03 -16.74
CA VAL A 200 20.57 15.52 -16.13
C VAL A 200 19.57 15.98 -17.19
N SER A 201 20.08 16.50 -18.33
CA SER A 201 19.22 16.94 -19.43
C SER A 201 18.40 15.83 -20.05
N ASN A 202 18.80 14.55 -19.91
CA ASN A 202 18.08 13.39 -20.47
C ASN A 202 16.63 13.32 -19.98
N VAL A 203 16.35 13.89 -18.80
CA VAL A 203 15.00 14.00 -18.23
C VAL A 203 14.07 14.87 -19.08
N TRP A 204 14.58 15.83 -19.87
CA TRP A 204 13.74 16.72 -20.69
C TRP A 204 14.19 16.89 -22.14
N SER A 205 15.38 16.42 -22.53
CA SER A 205 15.89 16.54 -23.90
C SER A 205 15.17 15.63 -24.90
N HIS A 206 14.51 14.57 -24.41
CA HIS A 206 13.76 13.60 -25.24
C HIS A 206 12.27 13.97 -25.36
N GLY A 207 11.98 15.19 -25.82
CA GLY A 207 10.59 15.65 -26.03
C GLY A 207 9.97 16.42 -24.85
N GLY A 208 10.77 16.96 -23.94
CA GLY A 208 10.33 17.77 -22.81
C GLY A 208 9.82 16.95 -21.62
N LEU A 209 9.18 17.63 -20.66
CA LEU A 209 8.64 16.99 -19.46
C LEU A 209 7.35 16.19 -19.76
N PHE A 210 6.60 16.57 -20.79
CA PHE A 210 5.32 15.95 -21.19
C PHE A 210 5.37 15.39 -22.63
N PRO A 211 6.28 14.45 -22.94
CA PRO A 211 6.51 13.98 -24.31
C PRO A 211 5.32 13.17 -24.87
N LYS A 212 4.49 12.62 -23.98
CA LYS A 212 3.25 11.89 -24.32
C LYS A 212 2.00 12.75 -24.16
N GLY A 213 2.16 14.07 -24.00
CA GLY A 213 1.07 15.02 -23.80
C GLY A 213 0.23 14.75 -22.55
N VAL A 214 -0.98 15.32 -22.52
CA VAL A 214 -1.91 15.18 -21.39
C VAL A 214 -2.40 13.74 -21.26
N SER A 215 -2.65 13.02 -22.37
CA SER A 215 -3.12 11.64 -22.33
C SER A 215 -2.11 10.71 -21.63
N GLY A 216 -0.82 10.79 -21.97
CA GLY A 216 0.21 10.00 -21.30
C GLY A 216 0.39 10.38 -19.82
N PHE A 217 0.32 11.67 -19.50
CA PHE A 217 0.33 12.15 -18.12
C PHE A 217 -0.82 11.54 -17.30
N LEU A 218 -2.04 11.51 -17.85
CA LEU A 218 -3.20 10.90 -17.19
C LEU A 218 -3.06 9.37 -17.09
N ALA A 219 -2.55 8.70 -18.12
CA ALA A 219 -2.35 7.24 -18.12
C ALA A 219 -1.39 6.76 -17.02
N GLY A 220 -0.45 7.60 -16.59
CA GLY A 220 0.46 7.27 -15.50
C GLY A 220 -0.16 7.24 -14.10
N PHE A 221 -1.37 7.80 -13.90
CA PHE A 221 -1.98 7.92 -12.57
C PHE A 221 -2.34 6.56 -11.96
N GLN A 222 -2.83 5.59 -12.73
CA GLN A 222 -3.29 4.32 -12.15
C GLN A 222 -2.18 3.60 -11.38
N ILE A 223 -1.07 3.34 -12.04
CA ILE A 223 0.08 2.63 -11.45
C ILE A 223 0.74 3.49 -10.37
N ALA A 224 0.83 4.80 -10.59
CA ALA A 224 1.41 5.71 -9.61
C ALA A 224 0.58 5.74 -8.32
N VAL A 225 -0.76 5.79 -8.38
CA VAL A 225 -1.64 5.75 -7.20
C VAL A 225 -1.56 4.39 -6.50
N PHE A 226 -1.48 3.29 -7.25
CA PHE A 226 -1.24 1.97 -6.67
C PHE A 226 0.04 1.94 -5.83
N ALA A 227 1.09 2.64 -6.26
CA ALA A 227 2.36 2.69 -5.53
C ALA A 227 2.30 3.43 -4.18
N PHE A 228 1.20 4.13 -3.86
CA PHE A 228 0.98 4.78 -2.55
C PHE A 228 0.08 3.98 -1.60
N ILE A 229 -0.51 2.87 -2.05
CA ILE A 229 -1.27 1.99 -1.17
C ILE A 229 -0.35 1.49 -0.06
N GLY A 230 -0.83 1.54 1.19
CA GLY A 230 -0.04 1.22 2.37
C GLY A 230 0.49 2.43 3.14
N VAL A 231 0.42 3.65 2.58
CA VAL A 231 0.72 4.87 3.35
C VAL A 231 -0.28 5.03 4.52
N GLU A 232 -1.54 4.67 4.30
CA GLU A 232 -2.61 4.68 5.31
C GLU A 232 -2.46 3.60 6.39
N LEU A 233 -1.53 2.65 6.25
CA LEU A 233 -1.25 1.61 7.25
C LEU A 233 -0.75 2.20 8.58
N ILE A 234 -0.20 3.42 8.54
CA ILE A 234 0.10 4.22 9.73
C ILE A 234 -1.18 4.40 10.58
N GLY A 235 -2.35 4.56 9.95
CA GLY A 235 -3.63 4.70 10.65
C GLY A 235 -4.11 3.43 11.35
N THR A 236 -3.89 2.25 10.75
CA THR A 236 -4.27 0.97 11.39
C THR A 236 -3.34 0.58 12.54
N THR A 237 -2.15 1.18 12.60
CA THR A 237 -1.15 0.91 13.64
C THR A 237 -1.12 1.97 14.73
N ALA A 238 -1.98 3.01 14.63
CA ALA A 238 -2.06 4.08 15.63
C ALA A 238 -2.38 3.56 17.04
N ALA A 239 -3.29 2.58 17.17
CA ALA A 239 -3.64 1.96 18.44
C ALA A 239 -2.50 1.18 19.11
N GLU A 240 -1.57 0.69 18.30
CA GLU A 240 -0.39 -0.07 18.74
C GLU A 240 0.85 0.85 18.90
N THR A 241 0.71 2.14 18.60
CA THR A 241 1.81 3.11 18.65
C THR A 241 2.04 3.59 20.08
N LYS A 242 3.27 3.43 20.59
CA LYS A 242 3.70 4.06 21.84
C LYS A 242 3.69 5.59 21.67
N ASP A 243 3.20 6.34 22.65
CA ASP A 243 3.16 7.82 22.63
C ASP A 243 2.60 8.38 21.30
N PRO A 244 1.33 8.05 20.94
CA PRO A 244 0.76 8.37 19.63
C PRO A 244 0.80 9.86 19.31
N GLU A 245 0.62 10.74 20.30
CA GLU A 245 0.69 12.20 20.17
C GLU A 245 2.04 12.72 19.63
N LYS A 246 3.14 11.97 19.82
CA LYS A 246 4.47 12.34 19.32
C LYS A 246 4.84 11.56 18.07
N ASN A 247 4.61 10.24 18.11
CA ASN A 247 5.12 9.35 17.06
C ASN A 247 4.25 9.38 15.80
N LEU A 248 2.93 9.55 15.92
CA LEU A 248 2.03 9.63 14.77
C LEU A 248 2.29 10.91 13.93
N PRO A 249 2.38 12.12 14.53
CA PRO A 249 2.79 13.32 13.80
C PRO A 249 4.14 13.20 13.11
N LYS A 250 5.14 12.62 13.80
CA LYS A 250 6.48 12.43 13.23
C LYS A 250 6.46 11.51 12.01
N ALA A 251 5.72 10.40 12.07
CA ALA A 251 5.59 9.47 10.96
C ALA A 251 4.91 10.10 9.74
N ILE A 252 3.81 10.85 9.97
CA ILE A 252 3.05 11.51 8.90
C ILE A 252 3.85 12.66 8.28
N ASN A 253 4.52 13.49 9.09
CA ASN A 253 5.35 14.58 8.59
C ASN A 253 6.61 14.09 7.86
N ALA A 254 6.99 12.83 8.01
CA ALA A 254 8.05 12.21 7.22
C ALA A 254 7.59 11.72 5.84
N ILE A 255 6.29 11.74 5.52
CA ILE A 255 5.77 11.28 4.23
C ILE A 255 6.36 12.09 3.06
N PRO A 256 6.36 13.44 3.06
CA PRO A 256 6.89 14.22 1.92
C PRO A 256 8.36 13.92 1.60
N ILE A 257 9.21 13.80 2.62
CA ILE A 257 10.62 13.49 2.41
C ILE A 257 10.82 12.08 1.83
N ARG A 258 10.00 11.10 2.25
CA ARG A 258 10.01 9.74 1.70
C ARG A 258 9.60 9.73 0.22
N ILE A 259 8.60 10.52 -0.15
CA ILE A 259 8.14 10.64 -1.54
C ILE A 259 9.22 11.26 -2.41
N ILE A 260 9.80 12.38 -1.97
CA ILE A 260 10.87 13.05 -2.71
C ILE A 260 12.05 12.10 -2.87
N LEU A 261 12.48 11.42 -1.81
CA LEU A 261 13.66 10.56 -1.85
C LEU A 261 13.43 9.28 -2.66
N PHE A 262 12.39 8.52 -2.34
CA PHE A 262 12.22 7.16 -2.88
C PHE A 262 11.54 7.13 -4.24
N TYR A 263 10.71 8.12 -4.56
CA TYR A 263 9.95 8.15 -5.81
C TYR A 263 10.56 9.16 -6.77
N VAL A 264 10.59 10.43 -6.38
CA VAL A 264 10.94 11.52 -7.31
C VAL A 264 12.43 11.50 -7.64
N LEU A 265 13.30 11.55 -6.63
CA LEU A 265 14.75 11.61 -6.82
C LEU A 265 15.29 10.32 -7.45
N ALA A 266 14.82 9.16 -7.00
CA ALA A 266 15.23 7.89 -7.57
C ALA A 266 14.89 7.80 -9.07
N LEU A 267 13.66 8.15 -9.47
CA LEU A 267 13.25 8.12 -10.88
C LEU A 267 13.91 9.23 -11.71
N PHE A 268 14.17 10.38 -11.11
CA PHE A 268 14.91 11.46 -11.75
C PHE A 268 16.34 11.03 -12.09
N VAL A 269 17.03 10.37 -11.15
CA VAL A 269 18.37 9.81 -11.38
C VAL A 269 18.32 8.72 -12.44
N VAL A 270 17.36 7.81 -12.36
CA VAL A 270 17.11 6.78 -13.38
C VAL A 270 16.98 7.40 -14.77
N MET A 271 16.13 8.41 -14.95
CA MET A 271 15.87 9.04 -16.25
C MET A 271 17.01 9.95 -16.72
N SER A 272 17.87 10.41 -15.80
CA SER A 272 19.11 11.12 -16.13
C SER A 272 20.16 10.15 -16.70
N VAL A 273 20.20 8.92 -16.19
CA VAL A 273 21.11 7.86 -16.66
C VAL A 273 20.60 7.24 -17.96
N THR A 274 19.35 6.80 -17.98
CA THR A 274 18.71 6.18 -19.14
C THR A 274 17.52 7.04 -19.54
N PRO A 275 17.55 7.71 -20.70
CA PRO A 275 16.41 8.46 -21.23
C PRO A 275 15.11 7.65 -21.21
N TRP A 276 13.99 8.33 -20.93
CA TRP A 276 12.69 7.68 -20.70
C TRP A 276 12.20 6.83 -21.88
N ASP A 277 12.60 7.19 -23.11
CA ASP A 277 12.26 6.51 -24.36
C ASP A 277 13.05 5.20 -24.59
N HIS A 278 14.13 4.99 -23.83
CA HIS A 278 14.93 3.77 -23.82
C HIS A 278 14.61 2.84 -22.64
N ILE A 279 13.79 3.30 -21.68
CA ILE A 279 13.35 2.48 -20.55
C ILE A 279 12.26 1.52 -21.01
N ARG A 280 12.50 0.22 -20.80
CA ARG A 280 11.55 -0.81 -21.20
C ARG A 280 10.36 -0.90 -20.24
N ALA A 281 9.16 -1.04 -20.79
CA ALA A 281 7.93 -1.13 -20.00
C ALA A 281 7.82 -2.43 -19.17
N ASP A 282 8.46 -3.51 -19.61
CA ASP A 282 8.40 -4.86 -19.03
C ASP A 282 9.56 -5.15 -18.06
N LYS A 283 10.46 -4.18 -17.84
CA LYS A 283 11.62 -4.30 -16.96
C LYS A 283 11.59 -3.21 -15.90
N SER A 284 12.22 -3.49 -14.76
CA SER A 284 12.40 -2.48 -13.73
C SER A 284 13.54 -1.54 -14.13
N PRO A 285 13.29 -0.23 -14.21
CA PRO A 285 14.33 0.74 -14.58
C PRO A 285 15.41 0.86 -13.49
N PHE A 286 15.07 0.45 -12.26
CA PHE A 286 16.00 0.32 -11.15
C PHE A 286 17.04 -0.77 -11.42
N VAL A 287 16.66 -1.89 -12.04
CA VAL A 287 17.59 -2.97 -12.44
C VAL A 287 18.43 -2.54 -13.64
N GLU A 288 17.80 -1.85 -14.60
CA GLU A 288 18.41 -1.46 -15.87
C GLU A 288 19.52 -0.41 -15.71
N LEU A 289 19.35 0.57 -14.81
CA LEU A 289 20.40 1.56 -14.48
C LEU A 289 21.73 0.88 -14.10
N PHE A 290 21.63 -0.19 -13.34
CA PHE A 290 22.74 -0.94 -12.76
C PHE A 290 23.45 -1.84 -13.78
N LEU A 291 22.67 -2.40 -14.72
CA LEU A 291 23.22 -3.05 -15.92
C LEU A 291 23.99 -2.06 -16.80
N ASN A 292 23.41 -0.88 -17.04
CA ASN A 292 24.02 0.17 -17.85
C ASN A 292 25.28 0.75 -17.22
N ALA A 293 25.41 0.71 -15.89
CA ALA A 293 26.62 1.07 -15.16
C ALA A 293 27.77 0.04 -15.33
N GLY A 294 27.56 -1.06 -16.04
CA GLY A 294 28.58 -2.09 -16.28
C GLY A 294 28.85 -2.98 -15.07
N ILE A 295 27.86 -3.14 -14.17
CA ILE A 295 27.97 -3.98 -12.97
C ILE A 295 27.00 -5.17 -13.12
N PRO A 296 27.30 -6.25 -13.86
CA PRO A 296 26.33 -7.34 -14.11
C PRO A 296 25.75 -7.96 -12.84
N VAL A 297 26.57 -8.07 -11.77
CA VAL A 297 26.14 -8.58 -10.46
C VAL A 297 25.03 -7.72 -9.84
N SER A 298 25.00 -6.42 -10.13
CA SER A 298 24.00 -5.51 -9.58
C SER A 298 22.60 -5.77 -10.12
N ALA A 299 22.46 -6.37 -11.31
CA ALA A 299 21.17 -6.81 -11.82
C ALA A 299 20.56 -7.93 -10.97
N ILE A 300 21.39 -8.90 -10.55
CA ILE A 300 20.98 -9.98 -9.65
C ILE A 300 20.58 -9.39 -8.29
N ILE A 301 21.43 -8.52 -7.73
CA ILE A 301 21.16 -7.86 -6.45
C ILE A 301 19.84 -7.08 -6.51
N MET A 302 19.61 -6.29 -7.56
CA MET A 302 18.40 -5.49 -7.68
C MET A 302 17.15 -6.34 -7.88
N ASN A 303 17.21 -7.43 -8.64
CA ASN A 303 16.05 -8.35 -8.71
C ASN A 303 15.75 -8.97 -7.33
N LEU A 304 16.76 -9.32 -6.53
CA LEU A 304 16.56 -9.78 -5.16
C LEU A 304 15.98 -8.68 -4.24
N VAL A 305 16.44 -7.43 -4.39
CA VAL A 305 15.86 -6.28 -3.70
C VAL A 305 14.38 -6.15 -4.03
N VAL A 306 14.02 -6.20 -5.31
CA VAL A 306 12.61 -6.05 -5.70
C VAL A 306 11.77 -7.24 -5.25
N LEU A 307 12.26 -8.47 -5.35
CA LEU A 307 11.57 -9.63 -4.77
C LEU A 307 11.36 -9.47 -3.25
N SER A 308 12.35 -8.97 -2.52
CA SER A 308 12.20 -8.66 -1.09
C SER A 308 11.14 -7.58 -0.84
N SER A 309 11.04 -6.59 -1.73
CA SER A 309 10.02 -5.54 -1.69
C SER A 309 8.62 -6.11 -1.89
N VAL A 310 8.45 -7.01 -2.85
CA VAL A 310 7.18 -7.68 -3.14
C VAL A 310 6.77 -8.56 -1.96
N MET A 311 7.68 -9.36 -1.43
CA MET A 311 7.41 -10.23 -0.28
C MET A 311 7.08 -9.43 0.99
N SER A 312 7.71 -8.27 1.19
CA SER A 312 7.38 -7.31 2.27
C SER A 312 5.98 -6.72 2.14
N SER A 313 5.58 -6.33 0.92
CA SER A 313 4.22 -5.86 0.62
C SER A 313 3.17 -6.94 0.94
N MET A 314 3.36 -8.16 0.42
CA MET A 314 2.47 -9.30 0.73
C MET A 314 2.40 -9.60 2.22
N ASN A 315 3.55 -9.60 2.91
CA ASN A 315 3.63 -9.85 4.33
C ASN A 315 2.84 -8.81 5.14
N SER A 316 3.03 -7.52 4.83
CA SER A 316 2.30 -6.43 5.46
C SER A 316 0.80 -6.47 5.15
N GLY A 317 0.42 -6.81 3.92
CA GLY A 317 -0.99 -6.93 3.53
C GLY A 317 -1.71 -8.05 4.28
N VAL A 318 -1.11 -9.24 4.32
CA VAL A 318 -1.64 -10.42 5.03
C VAL A 318 -1.70 -10.18 6.56
N PHE A 319 -0.71 -9.49 7.11
CA PHE A 319 -0.73 -9.05 8.50
C PHE A 319 -1.90 -8.10 8.80
N SER A 320 -2.16 -7.15 7.89
CA SER A 320 -3.20 -6.13 8.02
C SER A 320 -4.60 -6.71 7.88
N THR A 321 -4.82 -7.59 6.91
CA THR A 321 -6.11 -8.26 6.69
C THR A 321 -6.54 -9.09 7.90
N SER A 322 -5.60 -9.80 8.53
CA SER A 322 -5.89 -10.63 9.71
C SER A 322 -6.38 -9.79 10.91
N ARG A 323 -5.79 -8.61 11.14
CA ARG A 323 -6.19 -7.65 12.18
C ARG A 323 -7.49 -6.94 11.85
N MET A 324 -7.69 -6.59 10.58
CA MET A 324 -8.91 -5.98 10.10
C MET A 324 -10.11 -6.90 10.39
N LEU A 325 -9.99 -8.19 10.03
CA LEU A 325 -11.03 -9.18 10.31
C LEU A 325 -11.21 -9.45 11.82
N PHE A 326 -10.13 -9.40 12.59
CA PHE A 326 -10.21 -9.50 14.04
C PHE A 326 -11.01 -8.33 14.65
N GLY A 327 -10.73 -7.09 14.25
CA GLY A 327 -11.48 -5.90 14.68
C GLY A 327 -12.96 -5.98 14.31
N LEU A 328 -13.25 -6.25 13.03
CA LEU A 328 -14.62 -6.43 12.55
C LEU A 328 -15.36 -7.53 13.33
N SER A 329 -14.68 -8.62 13.68
CA SER A 329 -15.30 -9.71 14.44
C SER A 329 -15.63 -9.30 15.88
N LYS A 330 -14.77 -8.53 16.53
CA LYS A 330 -15.01 -8.01 17.89
C LYS A 330 -16.17 -7.01 17.92
N ASP A 331 -16.39 -6.27 16.84
CA ASP A 331 -17.53 -5.33 16.70
C ASP A 331 -18.80 -6.00 16.13
N GLY A 332 -18.83 -7.33 16.03
CA GLY A 332 -19.97 -8.08 15.50
C GLY A 332 -20.18 -7.95 13.97
N GLN A 333 -19.29 -7.26 13.28
CA GLN A 333 -19.28 -7.00 11.83
C GLN A 333 -18.67 -8.13 10.99
N ALA A 334 -18.11 -9.16 11.63
CA ALA A 334 -17.64 -10.37 10.99
C ALA A 334 -17.94 -11.62 11.85
N PRO A 335 -17.89 -12.85 11.29
CA PRO A 335 -18.08 -14.07 12.07
C PRO A 335 -17.15 -14.14 13.30
N SER A 336 -17.69 -14.52 14.46
CA SER A 336 -16.94 -14.61 15.73
C SER A 336 -15.72 -15.54 15.67
N ALA A 337 -15.72 -16.51 14.76
CA ALA A 337 -14.57 -17.38 14.52
C ALA A 337 -13.32 -16.60 14.05
N LEU A 338 -13.49 -15.49 13.33
CA LEU A 338 -12.38 -14.65 12.85
C LEU A 338 -11.75 -13.81 13.97
N GLY A 339 -12.48 -13.58 15.06
CA GLY A 339 -12.02 -12.88 16.26
C GLY A 339 -11.30 -13.77 17.28
N ARG A 340 -11.06 -15.05 16.97
CA ARG A 340 -10.34 -15.98 17.87
C ARG A 340 -8.84 -15.83 17.70
N LEU A 341 -8.12 -15.66 18.82
CA LEU A 341 -6.66 -15.63 18.85
C LEU A 341 -6.10 -17.05 19.02
N SER A 342 -4.95 -17.32 18.38
CA SER A 342 -4.16 -18.52 18.62
C SER A 342 -3.44 -18.45 19.97
N LYS A 343 -2.82 -19.55 20.42
CA LYS A 343 -1.95 -19.58 21.62
C LYS A 343 -0.81 -18.55 21.58
N ARG A 344 -0.49 -18.01 20.41
CA ARG A 344 0.57 -17.02 20.19
C ARG A 344 0.02 -15.59 20.04
N ALA A 345 -1.26 -15.37 20.37
CA ALA A 345 -1.97 -14.11 20.25
C ALA A 345 -2.05 -13.55 18.81
N VAL A 346 -2.17 -14.45 17.82
CA VAL A 346 -2.33 -14.10 16.40
C VAL A 346 -3.75 -14.49 15.95
N PRO A 347 -4.47 -13.64 15.19
CA PRO A 347 -5.78 -13.97 14.62
C PRO A 347 -5.64 -14.97 13.45
N SER A 348 -5.34 -16.23 13.77
CA SER A 348 -5.00 -17.27 12.79
C SER A 348 -6.12 -17.56 11.80
N ASN A 349 -7.38 -17.48 12.23
CA ASN A 349 -8.53 -17.75 11.36
C ASN A 349 -8.71 -16.65 10.31
N GLY A 350 -8.57 -15.37 10.69
CA GLY A 350 -8.59 -14.25 9.76
C GLY A 350 -7.41 -14.29 8.77
N LEU A 351 -6.25 -14.73 9.27
CA LEU A 351 -5.07 -14.93 8.45
C LEU A 351 -5.27 -16.02 7.38
N ILE A 352 -5.68 -17.22 7.79
CA ILE A 352 -5.97 -18.34 6.89
C ILE A 352 -7.07 -17.96 5.89
N PHE A 353 -8.15 -17.33 6.36
CA PHE A 353 -9.23 -16.85 5.50
C PHE A 353 -8.70 -15.92 4.41
N SER A 354 -7.89 -14.93 4.77
CA SER A 354 -7.31 -14.00 3.78
C SER A 354 -6.38 -14.72 2.80
N CYS A 355 -5.54 -15.64 3.28
CA CYS A 355 -4.65 -16.42 2.42
C CYS A 355 -5.40 -17.34 1.45
N ILE A 356 -6.57 -17.87 1.81
CA ILE A 356 -7.41 -18.66 0.89
C ILE A 356 -7.86 -17.80 -0.30
N PHE A 357 -8.28 -16.55 -0.07
CA PHE A 357 -8.68 -15.67 -1.17
C PHE A 357 -7.50 -15.25 -2.06
N ILE A 358 -6.33 -14.98 -1.46
CA ILE A 358 -5.10 -14.71 -2.23
C ILE A 358 -4.69 -15.95 -3.04
N MET A 359 -4.82 -17.15 -2.47
CA MET A 359 -4.61 -18.43 -3.16
C MET A 359 -5.58 -18.61 -4.33
N GLY A 360 -6.82 -18.13 -4.21
CA GLY A 360 -7.77 -18.05 -5.33
C GLY A 360 -7.21 -17.23 -6.50
N GLY A 361 -6.48 -16.15 -6.23
CA GLY A 361 -5.75 -15.40 -7.26
C GLY A 361 -4.65 -16.21 -7.95
N ALA A 362 -3.92 -17.05 -7.20
CA ALA A 362 -2.94 -17.98 -7.78
C ALA A 362 -3.60 -18.99 -8.75
N VAL A 363 -4.83 -19.42 -8.45
CA VAL A 363 -5.62 -20.26 -9.37
C VAL A 363 -6.08 -19.48 -10.59
N LEU A 364 -6.52 -18.23 -10.43
CA LEU A 364 -6.88 -17.37 -11.58
C LEU A 364 -5.70 -17.15 -12.53
N GLN A 365 -4.48 -17.10 -12.01
CA GLN A 365 -3.26 -16.98 -12.79
C GLN A 365 -2.99 -18.18 -13.69
N TYR A 366 -3.55 -19.36 -13.38
CA TYR A 366 -3.52 -20.50 -14.28
C TYR A 366 -4.33 -20.24 -15.57
N PHE A 367 -5.42 -19.48 -15.46
CA PHE A 367 -6.33 -19.16 -16.57
C PHE A 367 -5.99 -17.85 -17.29
N VAL A 368 -5.14 -17.01 -16.70
CA VAL A 368 -4.68 -15.74 -17.28
C VAL A 368 -3.17 -15.85 -17.53
N PRO A 369 -2.74 -16.26 -18.74
CA PRO A 369 -1.33 -16.51 -19.03
C PRO A 369 -0.47 -15.24 -18.97
N ASN A 370 -1.08 -14.07 -19.17
CA ASN A 370 -0.37 -12.79 -19.14
C ASN A 370 -0.33 -12.22 -17.71
N THR A 371 0.81 -12.41 -17.06
CA THR A 371 1.11 -11.92 -15.71
C THR A 371 0.95 -10.41 -15.56
N MET A 372 1.30 -9.61 -16.58
CA MET A 372 1.15 -8.15 -16.50
C MET A 372 -0.30 -7.70 -16.62
N GLU A 373 -1.11 -8.42 -17.41
CA GLU A 373 -2.55 -8.15 -17.49
C GLU A 373 -3.23 -8.49 -16.16
N ALA A 374 -2.90 -9.64 -15.57
CA ALA A 374 -3.39 -10.02 -14.23
C ALA A 374 -2.99 -8.99 -13.16
N PHE A 375 -1.73 -8.53 -13.17
CA PHE A 375 -1.25 -7.45 -12.31
C PHE A 375 -2.06 -6.16 -12.50
N THR A 376 -2.25 -5.74 -13.75
CA THR A 376 -2.95 -4.48 -14.09
C THR A 376 -4.41 -4.53 -13.64
N LEU A 377 -5.11 -5.65 -13.89
CA LEU A 377 -6.49 -5.83 -13.46
C LEU A 377 -6.63 -5.82 -11.93
N ALA A 378 -5.80 -6.61 -11.23
CA ALA A 378 -5.84 -6.71 -9.77
C ALA A 378 -5.48 -5.37 -9.09
N SER A 379 -4.40 -4.71 -9.56
CA SER A 379 -3.99 -3.40 -9.05
C SER A 379 -5.01 -2.31 -9.35
N SER A 380 -5.69 -2.34 -10.51
CA SER A 380 -6.74 -1.38 -10.86
C SER A 380 -7.97 -1.53 -9.96
N LEU A 381 -8.46 -2.77 -9.78
CA LEU A 381 -9.55 -3.06 -8.84
C LEU A 381 -9.19 -2.59 -7.42
N CYS A 382 -7.97 -2.89 -7.00
CA CYS A 382 -7.44 -2.48 -5.72
C CYS A 382 -7.47 -0.95 -5.55
N VAL A 383 -6.93 -0.19 -6.50
CA VAL A 383 -6.93 1.29 -6.47
C VAL A 383 -8.35 1.84 -6.35
N ILE A 384 -9.32 1.29 -7.09
CA ILE A 384 -10.72 1.73 -7.01
C ILE A 384 -11.29 1.55 -5.60
N LEU A 385 -11.03 0.40 -4.96
CA LEU A 385 -11.48 0.13 -3.60
C LEU A 385 -10.78 1.02 -2.57
N PHE A 386 -9.48 1.26 -2.71
CA PHE A 386 -8.75 2.13 -1.79
C PHE A 386 -9.15 3.60 -1.94
N ILE A 387 -9.46 4.06 -3.15
CA ILE A 387 -10.03 5.39 -3.35
C ILE A 387 -11.34 5.54 -2.57
N SER A 388 -12.23 4.54 -2.59
CA SER A 388 -13.48 4.62 -1.82
C SER A 388 -13.22 4.66 -0.31
N VAL A 389 -12.23 3.92 0.18
CA VAL A 389 -11.76 3.99 1.58
C VAL A 389 -11.25 5.40 1.91
N TRP A 390 -10.34 5.96 1.12
CA TRP A 390 -9.76 7.28 1.36
C TRP A 390 -10.81 8.40 1.27
N LEU A 391 -11.77 8.30 0.34
CA LEU A 391 -12.91 9.22 0.28
C LEU A 391 -13.76 9.16 1.56
N LEU A 392 -13.98 7.97 2.12
CA LEU A 392 -14.71 7.83 3.38
C LEU A 392 -13.92 8.37 4.57
N ILE A 393 -12.58 8.23 4.58
CA ILE A 393 -11.71 8.88 5.57
C ILE A 393 -11.88 10.40 5.53
N MET A 394 -11.90 10.99 4.33
CA MET A 394 -12.13 12.43 4.17
C MET A 394 -13.55 12.84 4.57
N ALA A 395 -14.55 12.00 4.31
CA ALA A 395 -15.92 12.23 4.79
C ALA A 395 -15.99 12.21 6.33
N CYS A 396 -15.27 11.30 6.99
CA CYS A 396 -15.14 11.28 8.45
C CYS A 396 -14.49 12.57 8.95
N TYR A 397 -13.44 13.06 8.29
CA TYR A 397 -12.81 14.33 8.64
C TYR A 397 -13.77 15.51 8.57
N LEU A 398 -14.50 15.64 7.46
CA LEU A 398 -15.51 16.70 7.29
C LEU A 398 -16.62 16.62 8.35
N ARG A 399 -17.01 15.40 8.73
CA ARG A 399 -18.01 15.18 9.77
C ARG A 399 -17.49 15.52 11.17
N TYR A 400 -16.28 15.10 11.51
CA TYR A 400 -15.58 15.51 12.72
C TYR A 400 -15.48 17.04 12.85
N ARG A 401 -15.13 17.73 11.75
CA ARG A 401 -15.05 19.20 11.71
C ARG A 401 -16.37 19.89 12.00
N LYS A 402 -17.51 19.24 11.72
CA LYS A 402 -18.85 19.75 12.02
C LYS A 402 -19.33 19.38 13.42
N LEU A 403 -19.09 18.13 13.86
CA LEU A 403 -19.60 17.61 15.13
C LEU A 403 -18.77 18.06 16.33
N SER A 404 -17.46 18.23 16.15
CA SER A 404 -16.51 18.46 17.25
C SER A 404 -15.60 19.67 17.00
N PRO A 405 -16.15 20.88 16.77
CA PRO A 405 -15.35 22.07 16.47
C PRO A 405 -14.39 22.44 17.62
N GLU A 406 -14.77 22.17 18.87
CA GLU A 406 -13.91 22.41 20.03
C GLU A 406 -12.69 21.48 20.09
N LEU A 407 -12.86 20.20 19.75
CA LEU A 407 -11.74 19.25 19.66
C LEU A 407 -10.79 19.66 18.55
N HIS A 408 -11.33 20.10 17.41
CA HIS A 408 -10.52 20.66 16.33
C HIS A 408 -9.77 21.93 16.76
N ALA A 409 -10.40 22.81 17.56
CA ALA A 409 -9.75 24.00 18.08
C ALA A 409 -8.53 23.66 18.94
N LYS A 410 -8.64 22.63 19.79
CA LYS A 410 -7.59 22.14 20.69
C LYS A 410 -6.52 21.29 20.00
N SER A 411 -6.78 20.75 18.82
CA SER A 411 -5.84 19.89 18.10
C SER A 411 -4.51 20.59 17.80
N THR A 412 -3.40 19.96 18.17
CA THR A 412 -2.04 20.43 17.86
C THR A 412 -1.55 19.93 16.50
N PHE A 413 -2.28 19.02 15.85
CA PHE A 413 -1.90 18.34 14.62
C PHE A 413 -2.94 18.53 13.51
N LYS A 414 -3.30 19.78 13.21
CA LYS A 414 -4.37 20.10 12.26
C LYS A 414 -4.00 19.85 10.80
N MET A 415 -4.96 19.47 9.97
CA MET A 415 -4.78 19.46 8.52
C MET A 415 -4.52 20.89 8.00
N PRO A 416 -3.39 21.16 7.31
CA PRO A 416 -3.17 22.46 6.68
C PRO A 416 -4.25 22.74 5.63
N GLY A 417 -4.79 23.96 5.62
CA GLY A 417 -5.94 24.33 4.76
C GLY A 417 -7.30 23.77 5.20
N GLY A 418 -7.34 22.92 6.24
CA GLY A 418 -8.57 22.47 6.88
C GLY A 418 -9.62 21.90 5.92
N VAL A 419 -10.87 22.39 6.03
CA VAL A 419 -12.01 21.91 5.23
C VAL A 419 -11.83 22.12 3.73
N LEU A 420 -11.23 23.25 3.32
CA LEU A 420 -10.95 23.50 1.89
C LEU A 420 -10.03 22.43 1.32
N MET A 421 -8.94 22.13 2.03
CA MET A 421 -8.01 21.09 1.61
C MET A 421 -8.66 19.70 1.60
N ALA A 422 -9.58 19.44 2.52
CA ALA A 422 -10.34 18.20 2.49
C ALA A 422 -11.16 18.03 1.20
N TYR A 423 -11.81 19.09 0.71
CA TYR A 423 -12.50 19.07 -0.57
C TYR A 423 -11.55 18.94 -1.77
N VAL A 424 -10.36 19.54 -1.72
CA VAL A 424 -9.33 19.38 -2.75
C VAL A 424 -8.88 17.92 -2.85
N VAL A 425 -8.63 17.25 -1.72
CA VAL A 425 -8.26 15.82 -1.69
C VAL A 425 -9.40 14.94 -2.22
N ILE A 426 -10.65 15.23 -1.86
CA ILE A 426 -11.83 14.52 -2.39
C ILE A 426 -11.92 14.70 -3.91
N ALA A 427 -11.81 15.93 -4.41
CA ALA A 427 -11.85 16.23 -5.83
C ALA A 427 -10.73 15.50 -6.59
N PHE A 428 -9.53 15.44 -6.01
CA PHE A 428 -8.40 14.70 -6.58
C PHE A 428 -8.68 13.19 -6.72
N PHE A 429 -9.23 12.56 -5.69
CA PHE A 429 -9.56 11.14 -5.74
C PHE A 429 -10.72 10.83 -6.70
N LEU A 430 -11.73 11.71 -6.77
CA LEU A 430 -12.79 11.60 -7.78
C LEU A 430 -12.25 11.78 -9.20
N PHE A 431 -11.36 12.74 -9.40
CA PHE A 431 -10.65 12.93 -10.67
C PHE A 431 -9.84 11.69 -11.06
N THR A 432 -9.15 11.07 -10.11
CA THR A 432 -8.42 9.81 -10.33
C THR A 432 -9.37 8.68 -10.76
N LEU A 433 -10.56 8.54 -10.16
CA LEU A 433 -11.56 7.58 -10.61
C LEU A 433 -12.04 7.85 -12.04
N VAL A 434 -12.21 9.12 -12.42
CA VAL A 434 -12.57 9.48 -13.79
C VAL A 434 -11.46 9.06 -14.76
N ILE A 435 -10.19 9.31 -14.44
CA ILE A 435 -9.06 8.85 -15.28
C ILE A 435 -9.08 7.33 -15.45
N LEU A 436 -9.30 6.58 -14.35
CA LEU A 436 -9.40 5.13 -14.37
C LEU A 436 -10.61 4.62 -15.20
N ALA A 437 -11.62 5.45 -15.42
CA ALA A 437 -12.74 5.11 -16.31
C ALA A 437 -12.42 5.35 -17.79
N LEU A 438 -11.42 6.19 -18.10
CA LEU A 438 -11.08 6.55 -19.48
C LEU A 438 -10.16 5.53 -20.15
N GLU A 439 -9.35 4.80 -19.38
CA GLU A 439 -8.41 3.82 -19.93
C GLU A 439 -9.06 2.42 -20.02
N PRO A 440 -9.02 1.73 -21.18
CA PRO A 440 -9.76 0.47 -21.39
C PRO A 440 -9.43 -0.64 -20.39
N ASP A 441 -8.16 -0.79 -20.01
CA ASP A 441 -7.71 -1.85 -19.10
C ASP A 441 -8.20 -1.63 -17.67
N THR A 442 -8.25 -0.37 -17.24
CA THR A 442 -8.70 0.02 -15.89
C THR A 442 -10.23 0.13 -15.84
N LEU A 443 -10.87 0.45 -16.96
CA LEU A 443 -12.33 0.47 -17.10
C LEU A 443 -12.94 -0.92 -16.89
N LYS A 444 -12.28 -1.99 -17.34
CA LYS A 444 -12.71 -3.38 -17.04
C LYS A 444 -12.82 -3.61 -15.53
N ALA A 445 -11.83 -3.16 -14.76
CA ALA A 445 -11.86 -3.22 -13.30
C ALA A 445 -13.03 -2.38 -12.73
N LEU A 446 -13.25 -1.18 -13.27
CA LEU A 446 -14.35 -0.33 -12.83
C LEU A 446 -15.72 -0.96 -13.04
N TYR A 447 -15.96 -1.67 -14.15
CA TYR A 447 -17.22 -2.39 -14.38
C TYR A 447 -17.46 -3.54 -13.40
N VAL A 448 -16.40 -4.16 -12.89
CA VAL A 448 -16.50 -5.24 -11.90
C VAL A 448 -16.71 -4.68 -10.48
N SER A 449 -16.24 -3.47 -10.19
CA SER A 449 -16.31 -2.89 -8.83
C SER A 449 -17.72 -2.81 -8.19
N PRO A 450 -18.84 -2.55 -8.92
CA PRO A 450 -20.17 -2.56 -8.32
C PRO A 450 -20.61 -3.94 -7.81
N LEU A 451 -20.06 -5.03 -8.35
CA LEU A 451 -20.31 -6.38 -7.84
C LEU A 451 -19.93 -6.47 -6.36
N TRP A 452 -18.82 -5.83 -5.96
CA TRP A 452 -18.41 -5.79 -4.57
C TRP A 452 -19.40 -5.03 -3.69
N LEU A 453 -19.98 -3.92 -4.19
CA LEU A 453 -21.02 -3.19 -3.47
C LEU A 453 -22.27 -4.05 -3.26
N VAL A 454 -22.65 -4.83 -4.27
CA VAL A 454 -23.76 -5.79 -4.18
C VAL A 454 -23.46 -6.87 -3.15
N VAL A 455 -22.26 -7.46 -3.19
CA VAL A 455 -21.82 -8.47 -2.21
C VAL A 455 -21.87 -7.90 -0.79
N LEU A 456 -21.34 -6.70 -0.57
CA LEU A 456 -21.39 -6.03 0.74
C LEU A 456 -22.81 -5.69 1.18
N GLY A 457 -23.66 -5.23 0.26
CA GLY A 457 -25.06 -4.94 0.55
C GLY A 457 -25.80 -6.20 1.01
N VAL A 458 -25.67 -7.30 0.25
CA VAL A 458 -26.26 -8.59 0.60
C VAL A 458 -25.70 -9.09 1.93
N SER A 459 -24.38 -9.09 2.11
CA SER A 459 -23.76 -9.61 3.34
C SER A 459 -24.13 -8.77 4.58
N TYR A 460 -24.30 -7.46 4.42
CA TYR A 460 -24.76 -6.57 5.47
C TYR A 460 -26.18 -6.90 5.94
N TYR A 461 -27.12 -7.08 5.00
CA TYR A 461 -28.52 -7.36 5.34
C TYR A 461 -28.75 -8.81 5.80
N VAL A 462 -28.02 -9.78 5.24
CA VAL A 462 -28.20 -11.20 5.52
C VAL A 462 -27.45 -11.63 6.78
N PHE A 463 -26.23 -11.14 7.00
CA PHE A 463 -25.39 -11.62 8.11
C PHE A 463 -25.26 -10.61 9.25
N TYR A 464 -24.98 -9.34 8.94
CA TYR A 464 -24.68 -8.35 9.98
C TYR A 464 -25.94 -7.85 10.72
N LYS A 465 -26.93 -7.35 9.97
CA LYS A 465 -28.16 -6.75 10.56
C LYS A 465 -28.90 -7.72 11.49
N PRO A 466 -29.06 -9.02 11.17
CA PRO A 466 -29.70 -9.97 12.08
C PRO A 466 -28.85 -10.27 13.32
N ARG A 467 -27.52 -10.35 13.16
CA ARG A 467 -26.60 -10.62 14.27
C ARG A 467 -26.61 -9.49 15.30
N MET A 468 -26.61 -8.23 14.84
CA MET A 468 -26.70 -7.07 15.73
C MET A 468 -28.03 -7.01 16.47
N LYS A 469 -29.15 -7.32 15.81
CA LYS A 469 -30.46 -7.41 16.48
C LYS A 469 -30.43 -8.43 17.62
N LYS A 470 -29.82 -9.59 17.40
CA LYS A 470 -29.71 -10.64 18.41
C LYS A 470 -28.82 -10.22 19.59
N LEU A 471 -27.66 -9.61 19.32
CA LEU A 471 -26.76 -9.11 20.36
C LEU A 471 -27.42 -8.02 21.22
N VAL A 472 -28.19 -7.12 20.60
CA VAL A 472 -28.96 -6.12 21.32
C VAL A 472 -30.00 -6.78 22.23
N GLN A 473 -30.76 -7.76 21.73
CA GLN A 473 -31.72 -8.51 22.56
C GLN A 473 -31.05 -9.20 23.76
N GLU A 474 -29.93 -9.90 23.54
CA GLU A 474 -29.17 -10.59 24.60
C GLU A 474 -28.52 -9.65 25.63
N THR A 475 -28.44 -8.34 25.37
CA THR A 475 -27.87 -7.36 26.33
C THR A 475 -28.96 -6.72 27.20
N PHE A 476 -30.22 -6.78 26.77
CA PHE A 476 -31.37 -6.19 27.47
C PHE A 476 -32.26 -7.23 28.18
N ASP A 477 -32.03 -8.52 27.92
CA ASP A 477 -32.54 -9.65 28.69
C ASP A 477 -31.49 -10.10 29.72
#